data_AF-A0A5C4WHG8-F1
#
_entry.id   AF-A0A5C4WHG8-F1
#
_cell.length_a   1.000
_cell.length_b   1.000
_cell.length_c   1.000
_cell.angle_alpha   90.00
_cell.angle_beta   90.00
_cell.angle_gamma   90.00
#
_symmetry.space_group_name_H-M   'P 1'
#
loop_
_entity.id
_entity.type
_entity.pdbx_description
1 polymer ?
#
loop_
_entity_poly.entity_id
_entity_poly.type
_entity_poly.pdbx_seq_one_letter_code
_entity_poly.pdbx_strand_id
1 'polypeptide(L)' 'MNFTISEEWKERIVYREDGASFTFDCGWGVRPHVVYVPSAEYWPRVTPAWMHGRRDEILGRLRDYVGARYVIEEFCEEQ' A
#
# COMPACT_ATOMS: atom_id res chain seq x y z
N MET A 1 -14.12 -2.46 12.68
CA MET A 1 -12.76 -2.76 12.20
C MET A 1 -12.02 -1.44 12.16
N ASN A 2 -11.10 -1.22 13.09
CA ASN A 2 -10.31 0.01 13.13
C ASN A 2 -9.04 -0.23 12.30
N PHE A 3 -8.88 0.53 11.22
CA PHE A 3 -7.64 0.59 10.47
C PHE A 3 -7.02 1.98 10.65
N THR A 4 -5.69 2.04 10.64
CA THR A 4 -4.93 3.28 10.70
C THR A 4 -3.90 3.27 9.59
N ILE A 5 -3.88 4.32 8.78
CA ILE A 5 -2.84 4.55 7.78
C ILE A 5 -1.93 5.64 8.34
N SER A 6 -0.63 5.45 8.26
CA SER A 6 0.36 6.43 8.75
C SER A 6 1.55 6.50 7.81
N GLU A 7 2.01 7.71 7.55
CA GLU A 7 3.23 7.95 6.78
C GLU A 7 4.41 7.86 7.75
N GLU A 8 5.17 6.77 7.68
CA GLU A 8 6.41 6.60 8.41
C GLU A 8 7.62 7.05 7.58
N TRP A 9 8.69 7.42 8.29
CA TRP A 9 9.89 8.08 7.78
C TRP A 9 10.47 7.43 6.50
N LYS A 10 11.00 8.26 5.59
CA LYS A 10 11.38 7.93 4.19
C LYS A 10 10.23 7.48 3.28
N GLU A 11 9.07 8.14 3.37
CA GLU A 11 7.93 7.91 2.48
C GLU A 11 7.42 6.46 2.49
N ARG A 12 7.36 5.83 3.65
CA ARG A 12 6.73 4.52 3.82
C ARG A 12 5.31 4.70 4.29
N ILE A 13 4.35 4.09 3.60
CA ILE A 13 2.96 4.10 4.06
C ILE A 13 2.70 2.83 4.84
N VAL A 14 2.42 2.96 6.13
CA VAL A 14 2.16 1.84 7.03
C VAL A 14 0.65 1.74 7.24
N TYR A 15 0.09 0.62 6.80
CA TYR A 15 -1.28 0.24 7.03
C TYR A 15 -1.34 -0.66 8.26
N ARG A 16 -2.07 -0.26 9.30
CA ARG A 16 -2.25 -1.04 10.54
C ARG A 16 -3.71 -1.41 10.71
N GLU A 17 -3.99 -2.69 10.97
CA GLU A 17 -5.35 -3.19 11.22
C GLU A 17 -5.29 -4.34 12.23
N ASP A 18 -6.09 -4.25 13.29
CA ASP A 18 -6.31 -5.34 14.27
C ASP A 18 -5.03 -5.97 14.86
N GLY A 19 -3.98 -5.15 15.05
CA GLY A 19 -2.68 -5.60 15.56
C GLY A 19 -1.70 -6.13 14.51
N ALA A 20 -2.12 -6.24 13.25
CA ALA A 20 -1.24 -6.46 12.11
C ALA A 20 -0.84 -5.12 11.46
N SER A 21 0.33 -5.10 10.84
CA SER A 21 0.77 -3.95 10.03
C SER A 21 1.44 -4.40 8.75
N PHE A 22 1.23 -3.65 7.68
CA PHE A 22 1.85 -3.85 6.39
C PHE A 22 2.41 -2.51 5.89
N THR A 23 3.63 -2.53 5.36
CA THR A 23 4.30 -1.33 4.87
C THR A 23 4.36 -1.36 3.36
N PHE A 24 3.83 -0.31 2.73
CA PHE A 24 3.98 -0.05 1.31
C PHE A 24 5.20 0.82 1.08
N ASP A 25 5.99 0.46 0.07
CA ASP A 25 7.15 1.22 -0.36
C ASP A 25 6.68 2.33 -1.31
N CYS A 26 7.19 3.56 -1.11
CA CYS A 26 6.94 4.64 -2.05
C CYS A 26 8.26 5.06 -2.71
N GLY A 27 8.20 5.31 -4.02
CA GLY A 27 9.30 5.86 -4.78
C GLY A 27 9.68 7.25 -4.26
N TRP A 28 10.86 7.32 -3.66
CA TRP A 28 11.49 8.57 -3.24
C TRP A 28 12.05 9.32 -4.46
N GLY A 29 11.83 10.64 -4.51
CA GLY A 29 12.51 11.53 -5.46
C GLY A 29 11.74 11.90 -6.73
N VAL A 30 10.53 11.40 -6.91
CA VAL A 30 9.61 11.81 -8.00
C VAL A 30 8.40 12.55 -7.44
N ARG A 31 7.97 13.63 -8.10
CA ARG A 31 6.68 14.29 -7.81
C ARG A 31 5.75 14.14 -9.02
N PRO A 32 4.51 13.65 -8.83
CA PRO A 32 3.92 13.17 -7.57
C PRO A 32 4.62 11.92 -7.01
N HIS A 33 4.56 11.71 -5.68
CA HIS A 33 5.15 10.53 -5.04
C HIS A 33 4.42 9.27 -5.56
N VAL A 34 5.14 8.19 -5.82
CA VAL A 34 4.53 6.95 -6.34
C VAL A 34 4.50 5.90 -5.21
N VAL A 35 3.33 5.36 -4.88
CA VAL A 35 3.19 4.20 -3.98
C VAL A 35 3.18 2.96 -4.84
N TYR A 36 4.14 2.06 -4.62
CA TYR A 36 4.20 0.79 -5.32
C TYR A 36 3.36 -0.24 -4.57
N VAL A 37 2.32 -0.74 -5.22
CA VAL A 37 1.43 -1.76 -4.67
C VAL A 37 1.59 -3.06 -5.46
N PRO A 38 1.53 -4.23 -4.81
CA PRO A 38 1.60 -5.50 -5.53
C PRO A 38 0.44 -5.66 -6.52
N SER A 39 0.74 -6.18 -7.71
CA SER A 39 -0.28 -6.67 -8.66
C SER A 39 -1.19 -7.70 -8.00
N ALA A 40 -2.42 -7.88 -8.50
CA ALA A 40 -3.37 -8.82 -7.90
C ALA A 40 -2.83 -10.26 -7.76
N GLU A 41 -2.04 -10.70 -8.75
CA GLU A 41 -1.39 -12.03 -8.76
C GLU A 41 -0.23 -12.14 -7.76
N TYR A 42 0.46 -11.02 -7.52
CA TYR A 42 1.63 -10.96 -6.64
C TYR A 42 1.24 -10.63 -5.18
N TRP A 43 0.11 -9.96 -4.98
CA TRP A 43 -0.47 -9.61 -3.70
C TRP A 43 -0.47 -10.77 -2.70
N PRO A 44 -1.02 -11.96 -3.01
CA PRO A 44 -1.03 -13.05 -2.04
C PRO A 44 0.37 -13.61 -1.69
N ARG A 45 1.39 -13.32 -2.52
CA ARG A 45 2.77 -13.78 -2.30
C ARG A 45 3.55 -12.91 -1.32
N VAL A 46 3.30 -11.60 -1.33
CA VAL A 46 4.04 -10.63 -0.49
C VAL A 46 3.22 -10.02 0.63
N THR A 47 1.89 -10.10 0.56
CA THR A 47 1.01 -9.63 1.64
C THR A 47 0.59 -10.79 2.56
N PRO A 48 0.33 -10.51 3.84
CA PRO A 48 -0.20 -11.49 4.77
C PRO A 48 -1.64 -11.90 4.43
N ALA A 49 -2.01 -13.12 4.82
CA ALA A 49 -3.28 -13.78 4.46
C ALA A 49 -4.55 -12.95 4.78
N TRP A 50 -4.51 -12.11 5.82
CA TRP A 50 -5.65 -11.26 6.20
C TRP A 50 -5.94 -10.14 5.17
N MET A 51 -4.96 -9.79 4.33
CA MET A 51 -5.13 -8.85 3.21
C MET A 51 -5.59 -9.56 1.93
N HIS A 52 -5.56 -10.90 1.88
CA HIS A 52 -5.95 -11.64 0.68
C HIS A 52 -7.47 -11.51 0.50
N GLY A 53 -7.90 -11.22 -0.73
CA GLY A 53 -9.32 -10.99 -1.05
C GLY A 53 -9.89 -9.63 -0.63
N ARG A 54 -9.11 -8.78 0.05
CA ARG A 54 -9.48 -7.40 0.44
C ARG A 54 -8.59 -6.34 -0.20
N ARG A 55 -7.85 -6.72 -1.24
CA ARG A 55 -6.94 -5.85 -1.98
C ARG A 55 -7.60 -4.55 -2.42
N ASP A 56 -8.70 -4.64 -3.16
CA ASP A 56 -9.41 -3.47 -3.68
C ASP A 56 -9.93 -2.54 -2.58
N GLU A 57 -10.36 -3.10 -1.45
CA GLU A 57 -10.77 -2.33 -0.27
C GLU A 57 -9.58 -1.55 0.32
N ILE A 58 -8.44 -2.21 0.50
CA ILE A 58 -7.21 -1.60 1.05
C ILE A 58 -6.67 -0.53 0.11
N LEU A 59 -6.66 -0.80 -1.20
CA LEU A 59 -6.26 0.18 -2.22
C LEU A 59 -7.22 1.37 -2.25
N GLY A 60 -8.53 1.15 -2.10
CA GLY A 60 -9.51 2.22 -1.96
C GLY A 60 -9.23 3.12 -0.77
N ARG A 61 -8.95 2.53 0.41
CA ARG A 61 -8.57 3.26 1.62
C ARG A 61 -7.26 4.04 1.45
N LEU A 62 -6.27 3.43 0.79
CA LEU A 62 -5.03 4.09 0.44
C LEU A 62 -5.27 5.31 -0.44
N ARG A 63 -6.04 5.17 -1.54
CA ARG A 63 -6.38 6.27 -2.45
C ARG A 63 -7.10 7.41 -1.74
N ASP A 64 -8.01 7.09 -0.83
CA ASP A 64 -8.74 8.09 -0.04
C ASP A 64 -7.81 8.84 0.91
N TYR A 65 -6.91 8.12 1.60
CA TYR A 65 -5.96 8.71 2.54
C TYR A 65 -4.87 9.56 1.85
N VAL A 66 -4.24 9.03 0.81
CA VAL A 66 -3.13 9.72 0.11
C VAL A 66 -3.62 10.81 -0.83
N GLY A 67 -4.89 10.73 -1.25
CA GLY A 67 -5.53 11.65 -2.17
C GLY A 67 -4.73 11.87 -3.45
N ALA A 68 -4.81 13.09 -3.99
CA ALA A 68 -4.08 13.49 -5.21
C ALA A 68 -2.57 13.67 -5.00
N ARG A 69 -2.03 13.42 -3.80
CA ARG A 69 -0.62 13.65 -3.46
C ARG A 69 0.28 12.50 -3.88
N TYR A 70 -0.32 11.32 -4.07
CA TYR A 70 0.38 10.10 -4.47
C TYR A 70 -0.28 9.44 -5.68
N VAL A 71 0.53 8.83 -6.54
CA VAL A 71 0.09 7.94 -7.60
C VAL A 71 0.27 6.52 -7.11
N ILE A 72 -0.75 5.67 -7.26
CA ILE A 72 -0.63 4.24 -6.95
C ILE A 72 -0.26 3.51 -8.23
N GLU A 73 0.90 2.87 -8.24
CA GLU A 73 1.34 2.03 -9.36
C GLU A 73 1.46 0.57 -8.93
N GLU A 74 0.94 -0.31 -9.78
CA GLU A 74 1.02 -1.76 -9.57
C GLU A 74 2.38 -2.26 -10.07
N PHE A 75 3.09 -3.01 -9.22
CA PHE A 75 4.30 -3.72 -9.64
C PHE A 75 4.04 -5.23 -9.68
N CYS A 76 4.39 -5.82 -10.81
CA CYS A 76 4.53 -7.26 -10.98
C CYS A 76 6.03 -7.55 -10.87
N GLU A 77 6.45 -8.42 -9.96
CA GLU A 77 7.87 -8.77 -9.84
C GLU A 77 8.32 -9.57 -11.08
N GLU A 78 9.09 -8.90 -11.96
CA GLU A 78 10.10 -9.50 -12.87
C GLU A 78 11.35 -8.60 -12.93
N GLN A 79 11.92 -8.25 -11.76
CA GLN A 79 13.21 -7.54 -11.69
C GLN A 79 14.34 -8.51 -11.35
#